data_AF-A0A183IPM1-F1
#
_entry.id   AF-A0A183IPM1-F1
#
_cell.length_a   1.000
_cell.length_b   1.000
_cell.length_c   1.000
_cell.angle_alpha   90.00
_cell.angle_beta   90.00
_cell.angle_gamma   90.00
#
_symmetry.space_group_name_H-M   'P 1'
#
loop_
_entity.id
_entity.type
_entity.pdbx_description
1 polymer ?
#
loop_
_entity_poly.entity_id
_entity_poly.type
_entity_poly.pdbx_seq_one_letter_code
_entity_poly.pdbx_strand_id
1 'polypeptide(L)'
;MLPEWKGYLYVLGLDVPFSQMKVTKELKAYDKKIIECFFENGQWKMLRQRVDKSYPNAYETAMSICGCIKNPITKEFLLEFVKHRAKKPRCPPKADARPCQCPLDFICFEALSACDGFFAHRCDWLER
;
A
#
# COMPACT_ATOMS: atom_id res chain seq x y z
N MET A 1 9.48 35.75 7.03
CA MET A 1 8.92 34.46 6.62
C MET A 1 9.16 34.32 5.13
N LEU A 2 9.79 33.24 4.67
CA LEU A 2 9.87 32.95 3.23
C LEU A 2 8.57 32.22 2.83
N PRO A 3 8.00 32.50 1.66
CA PRO A 3 6.80 31.81 1.20
C PRO A 3 7.08 30.31 1.06
N GLU A 4 6.24 29.49 1.70
CA GLU A 4 6.34 28.03 1.66
C GLU A 4 5.17 27.43 0.89
N TRP A 5 5.50 26.63 -0.11
CA TRP A 5 4.49 25.89 -0.86
C TRP A 5 4.03 24.68 -0.06
N LYS A 6 2.71 24.52 0.10
CA LYS A 6 2.10 23.35 0.75
C LYS A 6 1.25 22.57 -0.25
N GLY A 7 1.39 21.25 -0.20
CA GLY A 7 0.57 20.34 -0.99
C GLY A 7 -0.54 19.74 -0.19
N TYR A 8 -1.77 19.98 -0.60
CA TYR A 8 -2.94 19.39 -0.01
C TYR A 8 -3.36 18.15 -0.80
N LEU A 9 -3.49 17.03 -0.09
CA LEU A 9 -3.92 15.75 -0.64
C LEU A 9 -5.40 15.56 -0.34
N TYR A 10 -6.21 15.39 -1.38
CA TYR A 10 -7.64 15.18 -1.27
C TYR A 10 -8.03 13.73 -1.57
N VAL A 11 -9.14 13.31 -0.97
CA VAL A 11 -9.79 12.01 -1.16
C VAL A 11 -11.27 12.23 -1.47
N LEU A 12 -11.93 11.26 -2.09
CA LEU A 12 -13.34 11.36 -2.39
C LEU A 12 -14.17 11.15 -1.11
N GLY A 13 -15.20 11.98 -0.91
CA GLY A 13 -16.07 11.94 0.27
C GLY A 13 -15.60 12.78 1.45
N LEU A 14 -14.57 13.61 1.26
CA LEU A 14 -14.11 14.58 2.26
C LEU A 14 -13.86 15.94 1.58
N ASP A 15 -14.56 16.98 2.03
CA ASP A 15 -14.47 18.34 1.45
C ASP A 15 -13.22 19.11 1.89
N VAL A 16 -12.51 18.60 2.90
CA VAL A 16 -11.26 19.19 3.41
C VAL A 16 -10.05 18.35 2.98
N PRO A 17 -8.84 18.93 2.97
CA PRO A 17 -7.63 18.16 2.74
C PRO A 17 -7.51 16.99 3.71
N PHE A 18 -7.32 15.78 3.18
CA PHE A 18 -7.09 14.59 3.99
C PHE A 18 -5.72 14.64 4.68
N SER A 19 -4.71 15.10 3.95
CA SER A 19 -3.33 15.21 4.45
C SER A 19 -2.56 16.29 3.71
N GLN A 20 -1.32 16.53 4.14
CA GLN A 20 -0.39 17.46 3.52
C GLN A 20 0.91 16.77 3.14
N MET A 21 1.60 17.31 2.14
CA MET A 21 2.95 16.90 1.76
C MET A 21 3.85 18.10 1.44
N LYS A 22 5.16 17.90 1.59
CA LYS A 22 6.17 18.90 1.23
C LYS A 22 6.28 19.01 -0.29
N VAL A 23 6.20 20.23 -0.81
CA VAL A 23 6.25 20.49 -2.25
C VAL A 23 7.71 20.62 -2.70
N THR A 24 8.10 19.81 -3.68
CA THR A 24 9.36 19.98 -4.42
C THR A 24 9.08 20.64 -5.76
N LYS A 25 10.11 21.15 -6.45
CA LYS A 25 9.93 21.78 -7.77
C LYS A 25 9.30 20.83 -8.79
N GLU A 26 9.64 19.54 -8.73
CA GLU A 26 9.12 18.49 -9.60
C GLU A 26 7.63 18.21 -9.33
N LEU A 27 7.21 18.26 -8.06
CA LEU A 27 5.82 18.00 -7.68
C LEU A 27 4.83 19.03 -8.23
N LYS A 28 5.28 20.26 -8.51
CA LYS A 28 4.45 21.31 -9.10
C LYS A 28 3.84 20.92 -10.44
N ALA A 29 4.50 20.05 -11.22
CA ALA A 29 3.97 19.56 -12.49
C ALA A 29 2.70 18.70 -12.36
N TYR A 30 2.44 18.19 -11.15
CA TYR A 30 1.30 17.32 -10.86
C TYR A 30 0.15 18.06 -10.16
N ASP A 31 0.13 19.40 -10.22
CA ASP A 31 -1.00 20.19 -9.72
C ASP A 31 -2.33 19.71 -10.29
N LYS A 32 -3.30 19.49 -9.41
CA LYS A 32 -4.67 19.04 -9.73
C LYS A 32 -4.73 17.68 -10.45
N LYS A 33 -3.61 16.97 -10.57
CA LYS A 33 -3.54 15.60 -11.09
C LYS A 33 -3.76 14.59 -9.97
N ILE A 34 -4.11 13.36 -10.38
CA ILE A 34 -4.18 12.24 -9.45
C ILE A 34 -2.81 11.56 -9.41
N ILE A 35 -2.24 11.48 -8.22
CA ILE A 35 -0.96 10.84 -7.98
C ILE A 35 -1.11 9.67 -7.02
N GLU A 36 -0.31 8.65 -7.24
CA GLU A 36 -0.07 7.56 -6.31
C GLU A 36 1.02 7.97 -5.32
N CYS A 37 0.79 7.78 -4.03
CA CYS A 37 1.75 8.10 -2.98
C CYS A 37 1.95 6.93 -2.01
N PHE A 38 3.12 6.90 -1.38
CA PHE A 38 3.42 6.05 -0.23
C PHE A 38 3.84 6.91 0.97
N PHE A 39 3.71 6.35 2.17
CA PHE A 39 4.05 7.04 3.40
C PHE A 39 5.33 6.46 4.00
N GLU A 40 6.34 7.31 4.16
CA GLU A 40 7.64 6.91 4.68
C GLU A 40 8.19 8.01 5.59
N ASN A 41 8.73 7.64 6.75
CA ASN A 41 9.34 8.58 7.71
C ASN A 41 8.43 9.77 8.09
N GLY A 42 7.13 9.51 8.26
CA GLY A 42 6.17 10.54 8.65
C GLY A 42 5.76 11.48 7.50
N GLN A 43 6.18 11.19 6.26
CA GLN A 43 5.95 12.05 5.12
C GLN A 43 5.37 11.27 3.94
N TRP A 44 4.46 11.92 3.21
CA TRP A 44 3.97 11.41 1.93
C TRP A 44 5.01 11.65 0.83
N LYS A 45 5.29 10.61 0.05
CA LYS A 45 6.15 10.66 -1.13
C LYS A 45 5.36 10.21 -2.34
N MET A 46 5.52 10.95 -3.44
CA MET A 46 4.92 10.57 -4.71
C MET A 46 5.64 9.34 -5.26
N LEU A 47 4.86 8.39 -5.76
CA LEU A 47 5.35 7.23 -6.50
C LEU A 47 5.24 7.47 -8.01
N ARG A 48 4.02 7.75 -8.49
CA ARG A 48 3.74 7.97 -9.92
C ARG A 48 2.44 8.74 -10.12
N GLN A 49 2.21 9.22 -11.34
CA GLN A 49 0.91 9.77 -11.73
C GLN A 49 -0.07 8.64 -12.11
N ARG A 50 -1.33 8.77 -11.71
CA ARG A 50 -2.42 7.87 -12.09
C ARG A 50 -3.30 8.53 -13.15
N VAL A 51 -2.91 8.38 -14.42
CA VAL A 51 -3.72 8.85 -15.57
C VAL A 51 -4.93 7.95 -15.85
N ASP A 52 -4.90 6.73 -15.32
CA ASP A 52 -5.96 5.73 -15.39
C ASP A 52 -7.15 6.06 -14.46
N LYS A 53 -6.97 6.98 -13.51
CA LYS A 53 -7.99 7.36 -12.53
C LYS A 53 -8.54 8.74 -12.85
N SER A 54 -9.87 8.83 -12.97
CA SER A 54 -10.57 10.11 -13.09
C SER A 54 -10.81 10.78 -11.73
N TYR A 55 -10.86 9.98 -10.65
CA TYR A 55 -11.14 10.46 -9.29
C TYR A 55 -10.17 9.85 -8.25
N PRO A 56 -9.87 10.57 -7.15
CA PRO A 56 -9.14 10.03 -6.01
C PRO A 56 -9.84 8.82 -5.39
N ASN A 57 -9.11 8.07 -4.57
CA ASN A 57 -9.72 7.01 -3.76
C ASN A 57 -10.72 7.59 -2.76
N ALA A 58 -11.70 6.79 -2.34
CA ALA A 58 -12.66 7.14 -1.30
C ALA A 58 -12.01 7.27 0.08
N TYR A 59 -12.62 8.08 0.95
CA TYR A 59 -12.20 8.29 2.33
C TYR A 59 -12.07 6.98 3.14
N GLU A 60 -13.01 6.05 2.98
CA GLU A 60 -12.95 4.77 3.69
C GLU A 60 -11.72 3.94 3.28
N THR A 61 -11.40 3.92 1.98
CA THR A 61 -10.19 3.28 1.48
C THR A 61 -8.94 3.95 2.05
N ALA A 62 -8.94 5.28 2.09
CA ALA A 62 -7.88 6.09 2.65
C ALA A 62 -7.62 5.76 4.14
N MET A 63 -8.68 5.65 4.94
CA MET A 63 -8.60 5.27 6.36
C MET A 63 -8.11 3.84 6.56
N SER A 64 -8.59 2.88 5.74
CA SER A 64 -8.11 1.50 5.78
C SER A 64 -6.61 1.42 5.54
N ILE A 65 -6.09 2.17 4.56
CA ILE A 65 -4.66 2.20 4.26
C ILE A 65 -3.88 2.80 5.44
N CYS A 66 -4.37 3.88 6.06
CA CYS A 66 -3.75 4.41 7.28
C CYS A 66 -3.71 3.36 8.42
N GLY A 67 -4.73 2.51 8.53
CA GLY A 67 -4.74 1.39 9.47
C GLY A 67 -3.61 0.38 9.20
N CYS A 68 -3.39 0.03 7.93
CA CYS A 68 -2.31 -0.86 7.50
C CYS A 68 -0.91 -0.26 7.74
N ILE A 69 -0.74 1.04 7.48
CA ILE A 69 0.53 1.75 7.75
C ILE A 69 0.84 1.76 9.26
N LYS A 70 -0.18 1.98 10.10
CA LYS A 70 -0.03 1.99 11.56
C LYS A 70 0.26 0.60 12.14
N ASN A 71 -0.29 -0.45 11.54
CA ASN A 71 -0.15 -1.83 12.00
C ASN A 71 0.38 -2.72 10.86
N PRO A 72 1.67 -2.57 10.50
CA PRO A 72 2.22 -3.29 9.36
C PRO A 72 2.31 -4.79 9.65
N ILE A 73 1.83 -5.60 8.71
CA ILE A 73 2.07 -7.04 8.69
C ILE A 73 3.36 -7.28 7.93
N THR A 74 4.44 -7.63 8.64
CA THR A 74 5.73 -7.90 8.00
C THR A 74 5.73 -9.26 7.31
N LYS A 75 6.62 -9.41 6.33
CA LYS A 75 6.83 -10.68 5.63
C LYS A 75 7.22 -11.78 6.62
N GLU A 76 8.08 -11.46 7.58
CA GLU A 76 8.56 -12.39 8.61
C GLU A 76 7.41 -12.85 9.50
N PHE A 77 6.58 -11.90 9.97
CA PHE A 77 5.39 -12.23 10.77
C PHE A 77 4.46 -13.17 9.99
N LEU A 78 4.21 -12.88 8.72
CA LEU A 78 3.33 -13.70 7.88
C LEU A 78 3.91 -15.10 7.66
N LEU A 79 5.22 -15.20 7.38
CA LEU A 79 5.90 -16.48 7.22
C LEU A 79 5.85 -17.32 8.50
N GLU A 80 6.09 -16.71 9.66
CA GLU A 80 5.99 -17.39 10.95
C GLU A 80 4.55 -17.81 11.26
N PHE A 81 3.57 -16.95 10.98
CA PHE A 81 2.16 -17.27 11.14
C PHE A 81 1.77 -18.49 10.32
N VAL A 82 2.14 -18.52 9.04
CA VAL A 82 1.84 -19.65 8.14
C VAL A 82 2.53 -20.92 8.61
N LYS A 83 3.82 -20.88 8.97
CA LYS A 83 4.54 -22.07 9.48
C LYS A 83 3.83 -22.70 10.69
N HIS A 84 3.32 -21.89 11.60
CA HIS A 84 2.70 -22.36 12.85
C HIS A 84 1.21 -22.71 12.71
N ARG A 85 0.50 -22.13 11.74
CA ARG A 85 -0.95 -22.28 11.57
C ARG A 85 -1.36 -23.09 10.34
N ALA A 86 -0.45 -23.31 9.39
CA ALA A 86 -0.72 -24.14 8.24
C ALA A 86 -1.02 -25.57 8.72
N LYS A 87 -2.23 -26.04 8.39
CA LYS A 87 -2.57 -27.46 8.57
C LYS A 87 -1.60 -28.23 7.69
N LYS A 88 -0.79 -29.12 8.29
CA LYS A 88 -0.01 -30.08 7.52
C LYS A 88 -0.97 -30.75 6.53
N PRO A 89 -0.64 -30.83 5.23
CA PRO A 89 -1.47 -31.59 4.31
C PRO A 89 -1.64 -32.98 4.93
N ARG A 90 -2.91 -33.38 5.14
CA ARG A 90 -3.19 -34.73 5.60
C ARG A 90 -2.63 -35.65 4.53
N CYS A 91 -1.59 -36.41 4.85
CA CYS A 91 -1.31 -37.59 4.05
C CYS A 91 -2.59 -38.43 4.12
N PRO A 92 -3.22 -38.81 2.99
CA PRO A 92 -4.20 -39.87 3.04
C PRO A 92 -3.54 -41.07 3.76
N PRO A 93 -4.28 -41.81 4.60
CA PRO A 93 -3.74 -43.03 5.22
C PRO A 93 -3.14 -43.87 4.12
N LYS A 94 -1.84 -44.22 4.25
CA LYS A 94 -1.15 -45.04 3.25
C LYS A 94 -1.87 -46.38 3.19
N ALA A 95 -2.73 -46.56 2.20
CA ALA A 95 -2.78 -47.86 1.55
C ALA A 95 -1.41 -47.98 0.88
N ASP A 96 -0.66 -49.00 1.26
CA ASP A 96 0.58 -49.45 0.61
C ASP A 96 1.81 -48.54 0.79
N ALA A 97 2.79 -49.09 1.51
CA ALA A 97 4.09 -48.50 1.76
C ALA A 97 4.91 -48.34 0.47
N ARG A 98 4.82 -47.17 -0.17
CA ARG A 98 5.94 -46.60 -0.92
C ARG A 98 6.30 -45.23 -0.33
N PRO A 99 7.59 -44.93 -0.12
CA PRO A 99 7.99 -43.60 0.31
C PRO A 99 7.75 -42.62 -0.86
N CYS A 100 6.79 -41.71 -0.68
CA CYS A 100 6.59 -40.61 -1.61
C CYS A 100 7.82 -39.70 -1.55
N GLN A 101 8.68 -39.74 -2.56
CA GLN A 101 9.65 -38.69 -2.83
C GLN A 101 8.90 -37.53 -3.48
N CYS A 102 8.33 -36.64 -2.68
CA CYS A 102 7.93 -35.32 -3.14
C CYS A 102 9.08 -34.35 -2.82
N PRO A 103 9.65 -33.63 -3.81
CA PRO A 103 10.55 -32.52 -3.54
C PRO A 103 9.78 -31.44 -2.76
N LEU A 104 10.38 -30.92 -1.71
CA LEU A 104 9.76 -30.01 -0.74
C LEU A 104 9.59 -28.55 -1.24
N ASP A 105 9.65 -28.29 -2.54
CA ASP A 105 9.98 -26.94 -3.04
C ASP A 105 8.92 -26.23 -3.90
N PHE A 106 7.64 -26.64 -3.87
CA PHE A 106 6.58 -25.89 -4.57
C PHE A 106 5.51 -25.37 -3.60
N ILE A 107 5.87 -24.33 -2.86
CA ILE A 107 4.88 -23.39 -2.32
C ILE A 107 4.80 -22.23 -3.31
N CYS A 108 3.68 -22.16 -4.06
CA CYS A 108 3.32 -21.01 -4.89
C CYS A 108 3.40 -19.72 -4.07
N PHE A 109 4.40 -18.89 -4.39
CA PHE A 109 4.65 -17.61 -3.76
C PHE A 109 4.16 -16.48 -4.68
N GLU A 110 2.84 -16.34 -4.84
CA GLU A 110 2.23 -15.15 -5.45
C GLU A 110 1.12 -14.61 -4.55
N ALA A 111 1.50 -14.03 -3.41
CA ALA A 111 0.61 -13.22 -2.58
C ALA A 111 1.40 -12.35 -1.59
N LEU A 112 2.32 -11.50 -2.08
CA LEU A 112 2.98 -10.49 -1.25
C LEU A 112 3.32 -9.27 -2.12
N SER A 113 2.31 -8.48 -2.46
CA SER A 113 2.50 -7.15 -3.07
C SER A 113 1.38 -6.15 -2.73
N ALA A 114 0.39 -6.49 -1.91
CA ALA A 114 -0.86 -5.72 -1.87
C ALA A 114 -0.90 -4.54 -0.87
N CYS A 115 0.13 -4.32 -0.05
CA CYS A 115 0.08 -3.29 1.00
C CYS A 115 1.01 -2.10 0.78
N ASP A 116 1.93 -2.16 -0.19
CA ASP A 116 2.84 -1.06 -0.48
C ASP A 116 2.20 -0.11 -1.50
N GLY A 117 1.50 0.91 -0.98
CA GLY A 117 1.44 2.21 -1.65
C GLY A 117 0.26 2.52 -2.59
N PHE A 118 -0.96 2.08 -2.29
CA PHE A 118 -2.12 2.42 -3.14
C PHE A 118 -2.92 3.64 -2.66
N PHE A 119 -2.31 4.83 -2.67
CA PHE A 119 -3.04 6.07 -2.40
C PHE A 119 -3.15 6.96 -3.62
N ALA A 120 -4.32 6.99 -4.27
CA ALA A 120 -4.60 7.95 -5.33
C ALA A 120 -5.22 9.22 -4.74
N HIS A 121 -4.50 10.33 -4.80
CA HIS A 121 -4.92 11.63 -4.29
C HIS A 121 -4.98 12.68 -5.39
N ARG A 122 -5.87 13.66 -5.26
CA ARG A 122 -5.76 14.91 -6.01
C ARG A 122 -4.90 15.89 -5.23
N CYS A 123 -3.90 16.47 -5.87
CA CYS A 123 -3.08 17.52 -5.29
C CYS A 123 -3.66 18.91 -5.56
N ASP A 124 -3.58 19.78 -4.57
CA ASP A 124 -3.76 21.22 -4.73
C ASP A 124 -2.59 21.94 -4.06
N TRP A 125 -1.81 22.70 -4.83
CA TRP A 125 -0.66 23.43 -4.29
C TRP A 125 -1.01 24.89 -4.04
N LEU A 126 -0.93 25.32 -2.78
CA LEU A 126 -1.17 26.70 -2.38
C LEU A 126 0.12 27.35 -1.88
N GLU A 127 0.34 28.59 -2.30
CA GLU A 127 1.38 29.48 -1.76
C GLU A 127 0.83 30.18 -0.51
N ARG A 128 1.57 30.15 0.60
CA ARG A 128 1.27 30.90 1.83
C ARG A 128 2.43 31.79 2.21
#